data_AF-A0A6J5US54-F1
#
_entry.id   AF-A0A6J5US54-F1
#
_cell.length_a   1.000
_cell.length_b   1.000
_cell.length_c   1.000
_cell.angle_alpha   90.00
_cell.angle_beta   90.00
_cell.angle_gamma   90.00
#
_symmetry.space_group_name_H-M   'P 1'
#
loop_
_entity.id
_entity.type
_entity.pdbx_description
1 polymer ?
#
loop_
_entity_poly.entity_id
_entity_poly.type
_entity_poly.pdbx_seq_one_letter_code
_entity_poly.pdbx_strand_id
1 'polypeptide(L)'
;MMGFHENLVALNCMIDGLCKAGQIDRAMELYKSMETKDSFTYTSLVHNLCKAGRFRLASKLMMKCLRHGKKIPKATQRAVFDGLYSSGFTDEARKLWWKIRVARILH
;
A
#
# COMPACT_ATOMS: atom_id res chain seq x y z
N MET A 1 0.87 -16.77 -26.75
CA MET A 1 1.54 -17.51 -25.66
C MET A 1 0.51 -17.70 -24.57
N MET A 2 0.30 -18.93 -24.10
CA MET A 2 -0.65 -19.22 -23.02
C MET A 2 -0.31 -18.37 -21.80
N GLY A 3 -1.20 -17.43 -21.49
CA GLY A 3 -1.12 -16.63 -20.26
C GLY A 3 -1.32 -17.57 -19.08
N PHE A 4 -0.25 -17.82 -18.32
CA PHE A 4 -0.41 -18.34 -16.97
C PHE A 4 -1.22 -17.29 -16.22
N HIS A 5 -2.48 -17.58 -15.96
CA HIS A 5 -3.31 -16.69 -15.16
C HIS A 5 -2.60 -16.54 -13.81
N GLU A 6 -2.17 -15.31 -13.52
CA GLU A 6 -1.48 -14.99 -12.28
C GLU A 6 -2.30 -15.51 -11.10
N ASN A 7 -1.71 -16.40 -10.28
CA ASN A 7 -2.38 -16.91 -9.09
C ASN A 7 -2.28 -15.86 -7.98
N LEU A 8 -3.20 -14.90 -8.03
CA LEU A 8 -3.25 -13.75 -7.13
C LEU A 8 -3.31 -14.16 -5.65
N VAL A 9 -4.01 -15.26 -5.33
CA VAL A 9 -4.10 -15.76 -3.95
C VAL A 9 -2.72 -16.22 -3.46
N ALA A 10 -2.02 -17.04 -4.24
CA ALA A 10 -0.69 -17.51 -3.87
C ALA A 10 0.31 -16.35 -3.69
N LEU A 11 0.29 -15.37 -4.59
CA LEU A 11 1.18 -14.20 -4.53
C LEU A 11 0.86 -13.30 -3.34
N ASN A 12 -0.43 -13.11 -3.03
CA ASN A 12 -0.86 -12.39 -1.83
C ASN A 12 -0.39 -13.10 -0.55
N CYS A 13 -0.48 -14.44 -0.50
CA CYS A 13 0.06 -15.23 0.62
C CYS A 13 1.58 -15.08 0.75
N MET A 14 2.32 -15.09 -0.37
CA MET A 14 3.77 -14.88 -0.35
C MET A 14 4.15 -13.47 0.12
N ILE A 15 3.45 -12.44 -0.35
CA ILE A 15 3.65 -11.06 0.11
C ILE A 15 3.42 -10.96 1.62
N ASP A 16 2.31 -11.50 2.11
CA ASP A 16 1.99 -11.46 3.54
C ASP A 16 3.03 -12.23 4.38
N GLY A 17 3.44 -13.41 3.92
CA GLY A 17 4.49 -14.20 4.55
C GLY A 17 5.84 -13.49 4.62
N LEU A 18 6.29 -12.91 3.50
CA LEU A 18 7.53 -12.12 3.42
C LEU A 18 7.47 -10.90 4.35
N CYS A 19 6.34 -10.20 4.38
CA CYS A 19 6.13 -9.07 5.28
C CYS A 19 6.20 -9.47 6.76
N LYS A 20 5.53 -10.57 7.15
CA LYS A 20 5.57 -11.09 8.52
C LYS A 20 6.97 -11.57 8.93
N ALA A 21 7.75 -12.07 7.98
CA ALA A 21 9.16 -12.42 8.17
C ALA A 21 10.12 -11.21 8.19
N GLY A 22 9.60 -9.97 8.09
CA GLY A 22 10.41 -8.75 8.04
C GLY A 22 11.12 -8.52 6.69
N GLN A 23 10.93 -9.39 5.70
CA GLN A 23 11.53 -9.32 4.36
C GLN A 23 10.73 -8.40 3.44
N ILE A 24 10.47 -7.17 3.90
CA ILE A 24 9.61 -6.19 3.21
C ILE A 24 10.15 -5.83 1.82
N ASP A 25 11.46 -5.75 1.65
CA ASP A 25 12.07 -5.43 0.36
C ASP A 25 11.79 -6.51 -0.70
N ARG A 26 11.86 -7.80 -0.32
CA ARG A 26 11.47 -8.92 -1.20
C ARG A 26 9.97 -8.94 -1.47
N ALA A 27 9.14 -8.61 -0.48
CA ALA A 27 7.70 -8.45 -0.69
C ALA A 27 7.40 -7.33 -1.71
N MET A 28 8.19 -6.25 -1.69
CA MET A 28 8.08 -5.15 -2.66
C MET A 28 8.57 -5.52 -4.06
N GLU A 29 9.59 -6.38 -4.18
CA GLU A 29 10.03 -6.94 -5.47
C GLU A 29 8.93 -7.80 -6.08
N LEU A 30 8.35 -8.72 -5.30
CA LEU A 30 7.23 -9.55 -5.74
C LEU A 30 6.02 -8.70 -6.13
N TYR A 31 5.69 -7.69 -5.33
CA TYR A 31 4.64 -6.72 -5.68
C TYR A 31 4.89 -6.04 -7.03
N LYS A 32 6.14 -5.70 -7.36
CA LYS A 32 6.47 -5.06 -8.64
C LYS A 32 6.33 -6.03 -9.82
N SER A 33 6.61 -7.32 -9.63
CA SER A 33 6.48 -8.33 -10.69
C SER A 33 5.04 -8.77 -10.94
N MET A 34 4.12 -8.53 -10.01
CA MET A 34 2.71 -8.88 -10.20
C MET A 34 2.05 -8.09 -11.34
N GLU A 35 1.19 -8.72 -12.13
CA GLU A 35 0.41 -8.05 -13.18
C GLU A 35 -0.84 -7.38 -12.59
N THR A 36 -1.58 -8.14 -11.78
CA THR A 36 -2.81 -7.75 -11.11
C THR A 36 -2.57 -7.51 -9.63
N LYS A 37 -3.20 -6.48 -9.07
CA LYS A 37 -3.11 -6.15 -7.64
C LYS A 37 -4.50 -5.83 -7.13
N ASP A 38 -4.87 -6.43 -6.00
CA ASP A 38 -6.15 -6.19 -5.36
C ASP A 38 -6.01 -5.36 -4.08
N SER A 39 -7.14 -5.07 -3.45
CA SER A 39 -7.19 -4.34 -2.19
C SER A 39 -6.39 -5.03 -1.08
N PHE A 40 -6.29 -6.37 -1.10
CA PHE A 40 -5.55 -7.14 -0.10
C PHE A 40 -4.04 -6.92 -0.28
N THR A 41 -3.53 -7.02 -1.52
CA THR A 41 -2.11 -6.76 -1.84
C THR A 41 -1.67 -5.40 -1.29
N TYR A 42 -2.43 -4.35 -1.59
CA TYR A 42 -2.12 -3.00 -1.13
C TYR A 42 -2.23 -2.86 0.40
N THR A 43 -3.28 -3.41 1.00
CA THR A 43 -3.53 -3.25 2.44
C THR A 43 -2.44 -3.95 3.25
N SER A 44 -2.04 -5.17 2.87
CA SER A 44 -0.97 -5.90 3.56
C SER A 44 0.36 -5.16 3.49
N LEU A 45 0.78 -4.70 2.31
CA LEU A 45 2.02 -3.96 2.15
C LEU A 45 2.01 -2.63 2.92
N VAL A 46 0.94 -1.85 2.81
CA VAL A 46 0.84 -0.55 3.51
C VAL A 46 0.89 -0.76 5.02
N HIS A 47 0.17 -1.74 5.55
CA HIS A 47 0.18 -2.06 6.97
C HIS A 47 1.60 -2.42 7.46
N ASN A 48 2.27 -3.33 6.76
CA ASN A 48 3.60 -3.79 7.16
C ASN A 48 4.68 -2.71 6.97
N LEU A 49 4.56 -1.85 5.95
CA LEU A 49 5.43 -0.69 5.80
C LEU A 49 5.27 0.31 6.95
N CYS A 50 4.04 0.55 7.42
CA CYS A 50 3.82 1.37 8.60
C CYS A 50 4.45 0.75 9.86
N LYS A 51 4.32 -0.57 10.06
CA LYS A 51 4.98 -1.27 11.18
C LYS A 51 6.51 -1.16 11.13
N ALA A 52 7.09 -1.10 9.93
CA ALA A 52 8.52 -0.92 9.74
C ALA A 52 8.98 0.56 9.72
N GLY A 53 8.10 1.51 10.04
CA GLY A 53 8.42 2.95 10.03
C GLY A 53 8.63 3.56 8.63
N ARG A 54 8.34 2.82 7.55
CA ARG A 54 8.56 3.24 6.16
C ARG A 54 7.38 4.05 5.62
N PHE A 55 6.95 5.08 6.35
CA PHE A 55 5.70 5.82 6.11
C PHE A 55 5.60 6.52 4.76
N ARG A 56 6.72 7.05 4.23
CA ARG A 56 6.75 7.68 2.89
C ARG A 56 6.48 6.68 1.77
N LEU A 57 6.88 5.42 1.92
CA LEU A 57 6.58 4.37 0.94
C LEU A 57 5.14 3.87 1.11
N ALA A 58 4.69 3.73 2.36
CA ALA A 58 3.31 3.39 2.69
C ALA A 58 2.31 4.39 2.07
N SER A 59 2.60 5.69 2.15
CA SER A 59 1.76 6.74 1.56
C SER A 59 1.70 6.68 0.03
N LYS A 60 2.83 6.38 -0.63
CA LYS A 60 2.88 6.18 -2.09
C LYS A 60 2.02 4.99 -2.54
N LEU A 61 2.10 3.86 -1.83
CA LEU A 61 1.29 2.67 -2.13
C LEU A 61 -0.19 2.90 -1.85
N MET A 62 -0.54 3.57 -0.75
CA MET A 62 -1.92 3.95 -0.45
C MET A 62 -2.51 4.81 -1.56
N MET A 63 -1.78 5.81 -2.05
CA MET A 63 -2.24 6.62 -3.19
C MET A 63 -2.38 5.82 -4.48
N LYS A 64 -1.49 4.86 -4.72
CA LYS A 64 -1.60 3.99 -5.90
C LYS A 64 -2.86 3.12 -5.81
N CYS A 65 -3.14 2.52 -4.66
CA CYS A 65 -4.36 1.77 -4.37
C CYS A 65 -5.63 2.60 -4.72
N LEU A 66 -5.70 3.83 -4.20
CA LEU A 66 -6.84 4.73 -4.44
C LEU A 66 -6.99 5.13 -5.90
N ARG A 67 -5.89 5.41 -6.62
CA ARG A 67 -5.94 5.74 -8.07
C ARG A 67 -6.41 4.57 -8.93
N HIS A 68 -6.19 3.33 -8.50
CA HIS A 68 -6.73 2.14 -9.16
C HIS A 68 -8.20 1.85 -8.76
N GLY A 69 -8.87 2.77 -8.07
CA GLY A 69 -10.26 2.61 -7.60
C GLY A 69 -10.42 1.53 -6.52
N LYS A 70 -9.31 1.06 -5.92
CA LYS A 70 -9.34 0.03 -4.89
C LYS A 70 -9.61 0.66 -3.52
N LYS A 71 -10.34 -0.07 -2.68
CA LYS A 71 -10.66 0.37 -1.30
C LYS A 71 -9.52 -0.02 -0.38
N ILE A 72 -9.10 0.91 0.46
CA ILE A 72 -8.16 0.65 1.56
C ILE A 72 -8.85 0.96 2.89
N PRO A 73 -8.74 0.10 3.92
CA PRO A 73 -9.41 0.31 5.21
C PRO A 73 -9.06 1.66 5.83
N LYS A 74 -10.05 2.31 6.47
CA LYS A 74 -9.84 3.60 7.16
C LYS A 74 -8.76 3.52 8.23
N ALA A 75 -8.66 2.40 8.95
CA ALA A 75 -7.61 2.16 9.95
C ALA A 75 -6.21 2.22 9.34
N THR A 76 -6.02 1.61 8.16
CA THR A 76 -4.75 1.64 7.41
C THR A 76 -4.43 3.06 6.94
N GLN A 77 -5.43 3.83 6.47
CA GLN A 77 -5.22 5.24 6.11
C GLN A 77 -4.74 6.06 7.31
N ARG A 78 -5.43 5.90 8.46
CA ARG A 78 -5.07 6.57 9.70
C ARG A 78 -3.64 6.24 10.13
N ALA A 79 -3.25 4.96 10.11
CA ALA A 79 -1.89 4.56 10.46
C ALA A 79 -0.80 5.23 9.59
N VAL A 80 -1.07 5.45 8.29
CA VAL A 80 -0.15 6.19 7.43
C VAL A 80 -0.06 7.66 7.83
N PHE A 81 -1.18 8.33 8.09
CA PHE A 81 -1.19 9.73 8.51
C PHE A 81 -0.53 9.93 9.88
N ASP A 82 -0.92 9.12 10.87
CA ASP A 82 -0.35 9.18 12.22
C ASP A 82 1.17 8.95 12.17
N GLY A 83 1.62 7.98 11.37
CA GLY A 83 3.04 7.72 11.12
C GLY A 83 3.78 8.88 10.44
N LEU A 84 3.20 9.52 9.43
CA LEU A 84 3.80 10.67 8.77
C LEU A 84 3.93 11.87 9.73
N TYR A 85 2.89 12.19 10.50
CA TYR A 85 2.92 13.30 11.46
C TYR A 85 3.92 13.06 12.59
N SER A 86 3.89 11.87 13.20
CA SER A 86 4.82 11.51 14.28
C SER A 86 6.29 11.48 13.82
N SER A 87 6.55 11.25 12.53
CA SER A 87 7.90 11.25 11.96
C SER A 87 8.33 12.61 11.39
N GLY A 88 7.52 13.67 11.56
CA GLY A 88 7.81 15.02 11.06
C GLY A 88 7.60 15.22 9.55
N PHE A 89 7.06 14.23 8.82
CA PHE A 89 6.72 14.33 7.39
C PHE A 89 5.38 15.05 7.16
N THR A 90 5.20 16.19 7.85
CA THR A 90 3.94 16.96 7.90
C THR A 90 3.53 17.48 6.52
N ASP A 91 4.47 17.91 5.70
CA ASP A 91 4.18 18.39 4.35
C ASP A 91 3.72 17.27 3.43
N GLU A 92 4.34 16.09 3.50
CA GLU A 92 3.85 14.90 2.80
C GLU A 92 2.45 14.50 3.27
N ALA A 93 2.18 14.53 4.58
CA ALA A 93 0.84 14.26 5.12
C ALA A 93 -0.20 15.24 4.56
N ARG A 94 0.11 16.54 4.55
CA ARG A 94 -0.78 17.57 4.00
C ARG A 94 -1.03 17.35 2.51
N LYS A 95 0.03 17.14 1.72
CA LYS A 95 -0.06 16.83 0.28
C LYS A 95 -0.91 15.59 0.01
N LEU A 96 -0.73 14.54 0.82
CA LEU A 96 -1.48 13.30 0.73
C LEU A 96 -2.97 13.51 1.01
N TRP A 97 -3.28 14.23 2.09
CA TRP A 97 -4.66 14.56 2.47
C TRP A 97 -5.38 15.33 1.37
N TRP A 98 -4.75 16.35 0.80
CA TRP A 98 -5.31 17.11 -0.32
C TRP A 98 -5.60 16.23 -1.53
N LYS A 99 -4.67 15.36 -1.92
CA LYS A 99 -4.85 14.44 -3.05
C LYS A 99 -6.03 13.48 -2.84
N ILE A 100 -6.17 12.92 -1.64
CA ILE A 100 -7.29 12.01 -1.31
C ILE A 100 -8.62 12.77 -1.32
N ARG A 101 -8.65 13.99 -0.76
CA ARG A 101 -9.86 14.80 -0.70
C ARG A 101 -10.35 15.18 -2.10
N VAL A 102 -9.45 15.63 -2.97
CA VAL A 102 -9.79 15.94 -4.38
C VAL A 102 -10.27 14.69 -5.11
N ALA A 103 -9.60 13.55 -4.96
CA ALA A 103 -10.02 12.29 -5.58
C ALA A 103 -11.39 11.79 -5.11
N ARG A 104 -11.85 12.18 -3.90
CA ARG A 104 -13.18 11.85 -3.37
C ARG A 104 -14.28 12.83 -3.77
N ILE A 105 -13.94 14.00 -4.30
CA ILE A 105 -14.92 15.01 -4.77
C ILE A 105 -15.23 14.80 -6.26
N LEU A 106 -14.30 14.23 -7.01
CA LEU A 106 -14.43 14.00 -8.46
C LEU A 106 -15.16 12.68 -8.81
N HIS A 107 -15.65 11.95 -7.81
CA HIS A 107 -16.43 10.71 -7.93
C HIS A 107 -17.61 10.75 -6.95
#